data_AF-A0A2H9TDM7-F1
#
_entry.id   AF-A0A2H9TDM7-F1
#
_cell.length_a   1.000
_cell.length_b   1.000
_cell.length_c   1.000
_cell.angle_alpha   90.00
_cell.angle_beta   90.00
_cell.angle_gamma   90.00
#
_symmetry.space_group_name_H-M   'P 1'
#
loop_
_entity.id
_entity.type
_entity.pdbx_description
1 polymer ?
#
loop_
_entity_poly.entity_id
_entity_poly.type
_entity_poly.pdbx_seq_one_letter_code
_entity_poly.pdbx_strand_id
1 'polypeptide(L)' 'MTTKSKKTKSAGRFGARYGKTVKDKLVKVEMKQKVKQKCPFCEKEGVKRMSKGVWKCPRCEKKFASNTFYLD' A
#
# COMPACT_ATOMS: atom_id res chain seq x y z
N MET A 1 -16.23 2.35 17.84
CA MET A 1 -14.79 2.69 17.73
C MET A 1 -14.65 4.04 17.04
N THR A 2 -14.17 5.08 17.73
CA THR A 2 -13.94 6.41 17.14
C THR A 2 -12.74 6.34 16.19
N THR A 3 -12.95 6.57 14.90
CA THR A 3 -11.88 6.57 13.90
C THR A 3 -11.03 7.82 14.10
N LYS A 4 -9.84 7.66 14.73
CA LYS A 4 -8.92 8.75 15.13
C LYS A 4 -8.43 9.65 13.98
N SER A 5 -8.78 9.40 12.71
CA SER A 5 -8.29 10.19 11.57
C SER A 5 -9.17 10.07 10.30
N LYS A 6 -10.46 10.43 10.38
CA LYS A 6 -11.41 10.37 9.24
C LYS A 6 -10.92 11.08 7.97
N LYS A 7 -10.24 12.21 8.10
CA LYS A 7 -9.73 13.02 6.97
C LYS A 7 -8.30 12.64 6.56
N THR A 8 -7.39 12.51 7.52
CA THR A 8 -5.95 12.40 7.25
C THR A 8 -5.46 10.96 7.03
N LYS A 9 -6.25 9.96 7.44
CA LYS A 9 -5.98 8.52 7.24
C LYS A 9 -4.52 8.16 7.59
N SER A 10 -3.81 7.47 6.69
CA SER A 10 -2.43 7.02 6.90
C SER A 10 -1.40 8.15 7.01
N ALA A 11 -1.72 9.35 6.48
CA ALA A 11 -0.87 10.53 6.58
C ALA A 11 -1.03 11.28 7.93
N GLY A 12 -1.91 10.81 8.81
CA GLY A 12 -2.00 11.30 10.19
C GLY A 12 -0.66 11.21 10.95
N ARG A 13 0.23 10.28 10.58
CA ARG A 13 1.56 10.10 11.17
C ARG A 13 2.46 11.36 11.07
N PHE A 14 2.20 12.23 10.10
CA PHE A 14 3.03 13.40 9.85
C PHE A 14 2.68 14.62 10.72
N GLY A 15 1.56 14.57 11.46
CA GLY A 15 1.12 15.69 12.31
C GLY A 15 0.79 16.93 11.49
N ALA A 16 1.20 18.11 11.94
CA ALA A 16 0.95 19.39 11.28
C ALA A 16 1.82 19.64 10.01
N ARG A 17 2.91 18.89 9.83
CA ARG A 17 3.93 19.13 8.79
C ARG A 17 3.44 18.89 7.35
N TYR A 18 4.14 19.44 6.35
CA TYR A 18 3.98 19.18 4.90
C TYR A 18 2.69 19.66 4.20
N GLY A 19 1.73 20.26 4.92
CA GLY A 19 0.49 20.77 4.33
C GLY A 19 -0.51 19.69 3.90
N LYS A 20 -1.72 20.11 3.52
CA LYS A 20 -2.85 19.20 3.20
C LYS A 20 -2.70 18.53 1.82
N THR A 21 -2.36 19.30 0.80
CA THR A 21 -2.31 18.84 -0.60
C THR A 21 -1.31 17.70 -0.81
N VAL A 22 -0.13 17.80 -0.20
CA VAL A 22 0.91 16.76 -0.24
C VAL A 22 0.44 15.50 0.48
N LYS A 23 -0.22 15.64 1.64
CA LYS A 23 -0.79 14.50 2.37
C LYS A 23 -1.87 13.80 1.57
N ASP A 24 -2.76 14.54 0.92
CA ASP A 24 -3.83 13.95 0.12
C ASP A 24 -3.28 13.15 -1.07
N LYS A 25 -2.22 13.64 -1.73
CA LYS A 25 -1.52 12.90 -2.79
C LYS A 25 -0.86 11.63 -2.25
N LEU A 26 -0.17 11.72 -1.11
CA LEU A 26 0.49 10.58 -0.48
C LEU A 26 -0.52 9.50 -0.05
N VAL A 27 -1.64 9.90 0.55
CA VAL A 27 -2.69 8.98 0.99
C VAL A 27 -3.23 8.17 -0.20
N LYS A 28 -3.46 8.79 -1.36
CA LYS A 28 -3.91 8.09 -2.58
C LYS A 28 -2.93 7.00 -3.02
N VAL A 29 -1.63 7.29 -2.95
CA VAL A 29 -0.58 6.31 -3.32
C VAL A 29 -0.47 5.20 -2.29
N GLU A 30 -0.43 5.55 -0.99
CA GLU A 30 -0.32 4.57 0.09
C GLU A 30 -1.53 3.65 0.21
N MET A 31 -2.73 4.16 -0.10
CA MET A 31 -3.94 3.33 -0.19
C MET A 31 -3.77 2.22 -1.21
N LYS A 32 -3.40 2.59 -2.44
CA LYS A 32 -3.19 1.62 -3.52
C LYS A 32 -2.09 0.61 -3.17
N GLN A 33 -1.01 1.09 -2.56
CA GLN A 33 0.12 0.26 -2.15
C GLN A 33 -0.21 -0.75 -1.05
N LYS A 34 -1.04 -0.38 -0.07
CA LYS A 34 -1.37 -1.23 1.09
C LYS A 34 -2.47 -2.24 0.81
N VAL A 35 -3.17 -2.12 -0.33
CA VAL A 35 -4.18 -3.09 -0.73
C VAL A 35 -3.50 -4.43 -1.03
N LYS A 36 -4.09 -5.51 -0.52
CA LYS A 36 -3.67 -6.87 -0.83
C LYS A 36 -4.08 -7.18 -2.27
N GLN A 37 -3.12 -7.46 -3.13
CA GLN A 37 -3.38 -7.76 -4.53
C GLN A 37 -3.42 -9.26 -4.79
N LYS A 38 -3.95 -9.64 -5.95
CA LYS A 38 -3.94 -11.01 -6.47
C LYS A 38 -2.52 -11.39 -6.88
N CYS A 39 -2.15 -12.64 -6.62
CA CYS A 39 -0.87 -13.18 -7.06
C CYS A 39 -0.98 -13.72 -8.48
N PRO A 40 -0.06 -13.36 -9.41
CA PRO A 40 -0.09 -13.91 -10.77
C PRO A 40 0.21 -15.42 -10.84
N PHE A 41 0.80 -16.00 -9.78
CA PHE A 41 1.19 -17.41 -9.78
C PHE A 41 0.18 -18.34 -9.14
N CYS A 42 -0.54 -17.87 -8.12
CA CYS A 42 -1.47 -18.71 -7.36
C CYS A 42 -2.90 -18.14 -7.32
N GLU A 43 -3.14 -17.03 -8.03
CA GLU A 43 -4.42 -16.31 -8.21
C GLU A 43 -5.13 -15.87 -6.92
N LYS A 44 -4.54 -16.19 -5.78
CA LYS A 44 -5.06 -15.86 -4.46
C LYS A 44 -4.66 -14.44 -4.07
N GLU A 45 -5.58 -13.75 -3.41
CA GLU A 45 -5.33 -12.44 -2.81
C GLU A 45 -4.43 -12.56 -1.58
N GLY A 46 -3.53 -11.60 -1.40
CA GLY A 46 -2.69 -11.54 -0.20
C GLY A 46 -1.22 -11.23 -0.46
N VAL A 47 -0.85 -10.89 -1.69
CA VAL A 47 0.51 -10.44 -1.99
C VAL A 47 0.82 -9.17 -1.20
N LYS A 48 2.00 -9.14 -0.59
CA LYS A 48 2.50 -7.99 0.18
C LYS A 48 3.73 -7.42 -0.51
N ARG A 49 3.83 -6.10 -0.53
CA ARG A 49 5.03 -5.40 -1.02
C ARG A 49 6.14 -5.53 0.01
N MET A 50 7.32 -5.99 -0.41
CA MET A 50 8.52 -6.01 0.45
C MET A 50 9.39 -4.78 0.24
N SER A 51 9.65 -4.40 -1.01
CA SER A 51 10.45 -3.22 -1.35
C SER A 51 9.88 -2.51 -2.58
N LYS A 52 10.58 -1.51 -3.12
CA LYS A 52 10.17 -0.85 -4.37
C LYS A 52 10.24 -1.88 -5.50
N GLY A 53 9.11 -2.14 -6.13
CA GLY A 53 8.99 -3.08 -7.25
C GLY A 53 9.16 -4.56 -6.90
N VAL A 54 9.36 -4.93 -5.62
CA VAL A 54 9.46 -6.34 -5.20
C VAL A 54 8.29 -6.72 -4.31
N TRP A 55 7.59 -7.76 -4.72
CA TRP A 55 6.42 -8.28 -4.04
C TRP A 55 6.64 -9.73 -3.61
N LYS A 56 6.11 -10.09 -2.44
CA LYS A 56 6.15 -11.44 -1.89
C LYS A 56 4.73 -11.94 -1.69
N CYS A 57 4.43 -13.09 -2.27
CA CYS A 57 3.21 -13.81 -1.94
C CYS A 57 3.47 -14.70 -0.70
N PRO A 58 2.71 -14.56 0.39
CA PRO A 58 2.91 -15.40 1.57
C PRO A 58 2.44 -16.84 1.36
N ARG A 59 1.61 -17.12 0.34
CA ARG A 59 1.06 -18.47 0.12
C ARG A 59 1.95 -19.36 -0.74
N CYS A 60 2.51 -18.81 -1.82
CA CYS A 60 3.43 -19.55 -2.69
C CYS A 60 4.90 -19.23 -2.41
N GLU A 61 5.17 -18.34 -1.44
CA GLU A 61 6.50 -17.87 -1.01
C GLU A 61 7.39 -17.23 -2.09
N LYS A 62 6.88 -17.13 -3.32
CA LYS A 62 7.57 -16.50 -4.45
C LYS A 62 7.72 -15.00 -4.21
N LYS A 63 8.94 -14.52 -4.50
CA LYS A 63 9.28 -13.10 -4.64
C LYS A 63 9.36 -12.79 -6.11
N PHE A 64 8.78 -11.69 -6.53
CA PHE A 64 8.77 -11.31 -7.94
C PHE A 64 8.82 -9.80 -8.11
N ALA A 65 9.32 -9.39 -9.29
CA ALA A 65 9.43 -8.00 -9.68
C ALA A 65 8.14 -7.54 -10.39
N SER A 66 7.62 -6.38 -10.03
CA SER A 66 6.47 -5.76 -10.68
C SER A 66 6.45 -4.25 -10.43
N ASN A 67 5.31 -3.62 -10.73
CA ASN A 67 5.10 -2.20 -10.56
C ASN A 67 5.39 -1.74 -9.12
N THR A 68 5.85 -0.48 -9.00
CA THR A 68 6.34 0.05 -7.73
C THR A 68 5.22 0.23 -6.71
N PHE A 69 4.02 0.66 -7.13
CA PHE A 69 2.93 1.02 -6.22
C PHE A 69 1.75 0.06 -6.24
N TYR A 70 1.58 -0.73 -7.29
CA TYR A 70 0.49 -1.69 -7.46
C TYR A 70 1.00 -2.90 -8.22
N LEU A 71 0.29 -4.02 -8.13
CA LEU A 71 0.44 -5.16 -9.02
C LEU A 71 -0.68 -5.01 -10.05
N ASP A 72 -0.34 -4.94 -11.34
CA ASP A 72 -1.32 -5.21 -12.40
C ASP A 72 -1.55 -6.72 -12.49
#